data_AF-A0A9E3NQI4-F1
#
_entry.id   AF-A0A9E3NQI4-F1
#
_cell.length_a   1.000
_cell.length_b   1.000
_cell.length_c   1.000
_cell.angle_alpha   90.00
_cell.angle_beta   90.00
_cell.angle_gamma   90.00
#
_symmetry.space_group_name_H-M   'P 1'
#
loop_
_entity.id
_entity.type
_entity.pdbx_description
1 polymer ?
#
loop_
_entity_poly.entity_id
_entity_poly.type
_entity_poly.pdbx_seq_one_letter_code
_entity_poly.pdbx_strand_id
1 'polypeptide(L)'
;MSADPPRNFLISTEERIRALTIGVPAYAARKRHIEDLVDRFVATLVEAHDVLVAKGALVEIEAALLARARAFDRKKLDRLVDAHNRYYPIEANLSIDRATGDYLLGGRRWLPEAPWTPERLVASAQSALAKR
;
A
#
# COMPACT_ATOMS: atom_id res chain seq x y z
N MET A 1 17.54 34.94 -11.58
CA MET A 1 16.74 34.04 -10.71
C MET A 1 16.17 32.95 -11.58
N SER A 2 16.80 31.78 -11.63
CA SER A 2 16.28 30.62 -12.37
C SER A 2 15.42 29.82 -11.40
N ALA A 3 14.17 29.57 -11.77
CA ALA A 3 13.26 28.75 -10.98
C ALA A 3 13.74 27.30 -10.99
N ASP A 4 14.05 26.76 -9.81
CA ASP A 4 14.31 25.33 -9.64
C ASP A 4 13.04 24.54 -10.00
N PRO A 5 13.12 23.53 -10.89
CA PRO A 5 11.99 22.66 -11.12
C PRO A 5 11.69 21.82 -9.86
N PRO A 6 10.42 21.61 -9.51
CA PRO A 6 10.04 20.88 -8.31
C PRO A 6 10.49 19.41 -8.38
N ARG A 7 11.05 18.95 -7.26
CA ARG A 7 11.52 17.58 -6.97
C ARG A 7 10.48 16.53 -7.39
N ASN A 8 10.66 15.92 -8.56
CA ASN A 8 9.83 14.82 -9.03
C ASN A 8 10.70 13.57 -9.23
N PHE A 9 10.41 12.55 -8.42
CA PHE A 9 10.78 11.13 -8.51
C PHE A 9 11.94 10.81 -9.48
N LEU A 10 13.12 10.56 -8.90
CA LEU A 10 14.29 10.00 -9.58
C LEU A 10 13.98 8.57 -10.03
N ILE A 11 13.26 8.40 -11.13
CA ILE A 11 13.34 7.16 -11.91
C ILE A 11 14.67 7.26 -12.68
N SER A 12 15.58 6.34 -12.42
CA SER A 12 16.87 6.31 -13.13
C SER A 12 16.63 6.17 -14.64
N THR A 13 17.55 6.68 -15.45
CA THR A 13 17.49 6.50 -16.93
C THR A 13 17.41 5.01 -17.28
N GLU A 14 18.08 4.17 -16.50
CA GLU A 14 18.05 2.72 -16.64
C GLU A 14 16.66 2.14 -16.33
N GLU A 15 15.97 2.57 -15.27
CA GLU A 15 14.59 2.15 -14.98
C GLU A 15 13.60 2.61 -16.04
N ARG A 16 13.78 3.81 -16.62
CA ARG A 16 12.96 4.29 -17.75
C ARG A 16 13.16 3.44 -19.00
N ILE A 17 14.39 3.11 -19.34
CA ILE A 17 14.71 2.24 -20.48
C ILE A 17 14.15 0.83 -20.23
N ARG A 18 14.34 0.28 -19.03
CA ARG A 18 13.85 -1.05 -18.67
C ARG A 18 12.31 -1.13 -18.75
N ALA A 19 11.60 -0.09 -18.30
CA ALA A 19 10.15 0.01 -18.45
C ALA A 19 9.68 0.09 -19.91
N LEU A 20 10.45 0.75 -20.79
CA LEU A 20 10.17 0.86 -22.22
C LEU A 20 10.49 -0.42 -23.01
N THR A 21 11.44 -1.24 -22.56
CA THR A 21 11.87 -2.45 -23.28
C THR A 21 11.25 -3.75 -22.74
N ILE A 22 10.96 -3.84 -21.44
CA ILE A 22 10.52 -5.09 -20.76
C ILE A 22 9.10 -4.95 -20.19
N GLY A 23 8.58 -3.72 -20.09
CA GLY A 23 7.32 -3.42 -19.40
C GLY A 23 7.54 -3.11 -17.91
N VAL A 24 6.44 -2.88 -17.19
CA VAL A 24 6.47 -2.56 -15.75
C VAL A 24 7.06 -3.73 -14.95
N PRO A 25 8.05 -3.50 -14.05
CA PRO A 25 8.58 -4.56 -13.20
C PRO A 25 7.49 -5.30 -12.42
N ALA A 26 7.62 -6.63 -12.30
CA ALA A 26 6.59 -7.47 -11.68
C ALA A 26 6.26 -7.03 -10.24
N TYR A 27 7.26 -6.69 -9.42
CA TYR A 27 7.02 -6.17 -8.08
C TYR A 27 6.23 -4.86 -8.07
N ALA A 28 6.46 -3.96 -9.04
CA ALA A 28 5.78 -2.68 -9.13
C ALA A 28 4.32 -2.88 -9.54
N ALA A 29 4.07 -3.76 -10.51
CA ALA A 29 2.70 -4.16 -10.89
C ALA A 29 1.97 -4.83 -9.72
N ARG A 30 2.63 -5.73 -8.96
CA ARG A 30 2.04 -6.34 -7.75
C ARG A 30 1.73 -5.29 -6.68
N LYS A 31 2.66 -4.36 -6.42
CA LYS A 31 2.47 -3.30 -5.43
C LYS A 31 1.28 -2.42 -5.80
N ARG A 32 1.17 -2.04 -7.07
CA ARG A 32 0.02 -1.28 -7.56
C ARG A 32 -1.31 -2.03 -7.34
N HIS A 33 -1.34 -3.33 -7.58
CA HIS A 33 -2.54 -4.14 -7.35
C HIS A 33 -2.91 -4.22 -5.86
N ILE A 34 -1.92 -4.29 -4.96
CA ILE A 34 -2.15 -4.21 -3.51
C ILE A 34 -2.82 -2.87 -3.18
N GLU A 35 -2.27 -1.75 -3.68
CA GLU A 35 -2.81 -0.41 -3.47
C GLU A 35 -4.24 -0.29 -4.01
N ASP A 36 -4.51 -0.72 -5.24
CA ASP A 36 -5.85 -0.67 -5.84
C ASP A 36 -6.88 -1.54 -5.09
N LEU A 37 -6.46 -2.64 -4.45
CA LEU A 37 -7.34 -3.44 -3.59
C LEU A 37 -7.63 -2.73 -2.26
N VAL A 38 -6.60 -2.15 -1.64
CA VAL A 38 -6.73 -1.39 -0.40
C VAL A 38 -7.62 -0.17 -0.61
N ASP A 39 -7.41 0.60 -1.67
CA ASP A 39 -8.19 1.78 -2.00
C ASP A 39 -9.67 1.45 -2.16
N ARG A 40 -10.00 0.32 -2.80
CA ARG A 40 -11.39 -0.15 -2.91
C ARG A 40 -12.01 -0.49 -1.56
N PHE A 41 -11.29 -1.19 -0.68
CA PHE A 41 -11.78 -1.49 0.67
C PHE A 41 -11.97 -0.22 1.50
N VAL A 42 -11.00 0.70 1.43
CA VAL A 42 -11.06 1.98 2.13
C VAL A 42 -12.24 2.81 1.62
N ALA A 43 -12.43 2.93 0.30
CA ALA A 43 -13.58 3.64 -0.28
C ALA A 43 -14.91 3.05 0.20
N THR A 44 -15.04 1.72 0.24
CA THR A 44 -16.25 1.04 0.75
C THR A 44 -16.51 1.36 2.23
N LEU A 45 -15.46 1.44 3.06
CA LEU A 45 -15.59 1.80 4.48
C LEU A 45 -15.98 3.28 4.64
N VAL A 46 -15.42 4.16 3.82
CA VAL A 46 -15.76 5.58 3.83
C VAL A 46 -17.21 5.82 3.39
N GLU A 47 -17.68 5.13 2.36
CA GLU A 47 -19.11 5.18 1.96
C GLU A 47 -20.02 4.66 3.08
N ALA A 48 -19.64 3.56 3.74
CA ALA A 48 -20.39 3.03 4.88
C ALA A 48 -20.45 4.02 6.05
N HIS A 49 -19.34 4.72 6.33
CA HIS A 49 -19.29 5.79 7.31
C HIS A 49 -20.28 6.91 6.97
N ASP A 50 -20.24 7.41 5.73
CA ASP A 50 -21.10 8.52 5.29
C ASP A 50 -22.60 8.15 5.42
N VAL A 51 -22.97 6.91 5.12
CA VAL A 51 -24.34 6.39 5.32
C VAL A 51 -24.73 6.33 6.81
N LEU A 52 -23.81 5.92 7.69
CA LEU A 52 -24.08 5.84 9.13
C LEU A 52 -24.23 7.23 9.76
N VAL A 53 -23.39 8.18 9.35
CA VAL A 53 -23.48 9.58 9.77
C VAL A 53 -24.82 10.18 9.32
N ALA A 54 -25.22 9.98 8.06
CA ALA A 54 -26.50 10.48 7.55
C ALA A 54 -27.71 9.91 8.31
N LYS A 55 -27.60 8.71 8.87
CA LYS A 55 -28.63 8.06 9.71
C LYS A 55 -28.60 8.48 11.17
N GLY A 56 -27.64 9.33 11.58
CA GLY A 56 -27.47 9.77 12.98
C GLY A 56 -26.88 8.71 13.91
N ALA A 57 -26.31 7.62 13.38
CA ALA A 57 -25.81 6.48 14.16
C ALA A 57 -24.37 6.70 14.68
N LEU A 58 -24.09 7.86 15.30
CA LEU A 58 -22.73 8.33 15.59
C LEU A 58 -21.96 7.47 16.61
N VAL A 59 -22.65 6.86 17.58
CA VAL A 59 -22.03 6.13 18.70
C VAL A 59 -21.47 4.76 18.28
N GLU A 60 -21.98 4.18 17.19
CA GLU A 60 -21.65 2.80 16.77
C GLU A 60 -20.82 2.73 15.48
N ILE A 61 -20.42 3.88 14.93
CA ILE A 61 -19.74 3.95 13.62
C ILE A 61 -18.49 3.09 13.61
N GLU A 62 -17.63 3.23 14.61
CA GLU A 62 -16.35 2.51 14.64
C GLU A 62 -16.55 0.99 14.69
N ALA A 63 -17.45 0.52 15.56
CA ALA A 63 -17.79 -0.90 15.66
C ALA A 63 -18.40 -1.44 14.35
N ALA A 64 -19.27 -0.67 13.70
CA ALA A 64 -19.88 -1.03 12.43
C ALA A 64 -18.84 -1.09 11.29
N LEU A 65 -17.90 -0.14 11.23
CA LEU A 65 -16.81 -0.15 10.25
C LEU A 65 -15.87 -1.33 10.46
N LEU A 66 -15.54 -1.65 11.71
CA LEU A 66 -14.70 -2.80 12.01
C LEU A 66 -15.40 -4.13 11.66
N ALA A 67 -16.69 -4.26 11.98
CA ALA A 67 -17.48 -5.42 11.58
C ALA A 67 -17.53 -5.56 10.05
N ARG A 68 -17.69 -4.45 9.32
CA ARG A 68 -17.66 -4.43 7.86
C ARG A 68 -16.29 -4.83 7.31
N ALA A 69 -15.21 -4.31 7.86
CA ALA A 69 -13.84 -4.62 7.45
C ALA A 69 -13.49 -6.10 7.69
N ARG A 70 -13.97 -6.70 8.78
CA ARG A 70 -13.83 -8.14 9.07
C ARG A 70 -14.56 -9.03 8.06
N ALA A 71 -15.64 -8.54 7.48
CA ALA A 71 -16.42 -9.27 6.48
C ALA A 71 -15.82 -9.24 5.06
N PHE A 72 -14.79 -8.44 4.80
CA PHE A 72 -14.13 -8.41 3.49
C PHE A 72 -13.40 -9.72 3.19
N ASP A 73 -13.57 -10.25 1.97
CA ASP A 73 -12.68 -11.29 1.46
C ASP A 73 -11.33 -10.69 1.07
N ARG A 74 -10.35 -10.88 1.96
CA ARG A 74 -8.99 -10.35 1.80
C ARG A 74 -8.00 -11.39 1.25
N LYS A 75 -8.44 -12.62 0.93
CA LYS A 75 -7.54 -13.71 0.49
C LYS A 75 -6.65 -13.31 -0.68
N LYS A 76 -7.17 -12.52 -1.62
CA LYS A 76 -6.40 -12.01 -2.75
C LYS A 76 -5.34 -10.99 -2.33
N LEU A 77 -5.71 -10.05 -1.46
CA LEU A 77 -4.80 -9.04 -0.91
C LEU A 77 -3.68 -9.71 -0.12
N ASP A 78 -4.01 -10.64 0.76
CA ASP A 78 -3.05 -11.37 1.59
C ASP A 78 -2.02 -12.10 0.73
N ARG A 79 -2.48 -12.84 -0.30
CA ARG A 79 -1.58 -13.52 -1.25
C ARG A 79 -0.67 -12.56 -2.00
N LEU A 80 -1.17 -11.38 -2.37
CA LEU A 80 -0.36 -10.38 -3.07
C LEU A 80 0.71 -9.78 -2.16
N VAL A 81 0.37 -9.47 -0.90
CA VAL A 81 1.32 -8.98 0.10
C VAL A 81 2.40 -10.04 0.37
N ASP A 82 2.00 -11.29 0.57
CA ASP A 82 2.95 -12.40 0.76
C ASP A 82 3.89 -12.57 -0.43
N ALA A 83 3.35 -12.56 -1.65
CA ALA A 83 4.15 -12.64 -2.87
C ALA A 83 5.08 -11.43 -3.03
N HIS A 84 4.58 -10.22 -2.72
CA HIS A 84 5.40 -9.01 -2.77
C HIS A 84 6.56 -9.12 -1.79
N ASN A 85 6.30 -9.46 -0.53
CA ASN A 85 7.33 -9.63 0.50
C ASN A 85 8.35 -10.71 0.14
N ARG A 86 7.90 -11.84 -0.43
CA ARG A 86 8.79 -12.93 -0.81
C ARG A 86 9.72 -12.57 -1.96
N TYR A 87 9.20 -11.91 -3.00
CA TYR A 87 9.93 -11.74 -4.27
C TYR A 87 10.56 -10.37 -4.44
N TYR A 88 10.05 -9.33 -3.76
CA TYR A 88 10.52 -7.95 -3.93
C TYR A 88 12.03 -7.80 -3.71
N PRO A 89 12.64 -8.33 -2.63
CA PRO A 89 14.07 -8.12 -2.42
C PRO A 89 14.95 -8.64 -3.56
N ILE A 90 14.52 -9.75 -4.18
CA ILE A 90 15.21 -10.41 -5.28
C ILE A 90 14.95 -9.66 -6.59
N GLU A 91 13.68 -9.38 -6.91
CA GLU A 91 13.30 -8.72 -8.16
C GLU A 91 13.79 -7.26 -8.24
N ALA A 92 13.85 -6.57 -7.10
CA ALA A 92 14.40 -5.22 -7.00
C ALA A 92 15.93 -5.21 -6.82
N ASN A 93 16.57 -6.39 -6.79
CA ASN A 93 18.01 -6.55 -6.60
C ASN A 93 18.55 -5.75 -5.41
N LEU A 94 17.89 -5.89 -4.25
CA LEU A 94 18.30 -5.19 -3.04
C LEU A 94 19.69 -5.63 -2.62
N SER A 95 20.49 -4.67 -2.15
CA SER A 95 21.80 -4.99 -1.58
C SER A 95 21.63 -5.77 -0.27
N ILE A 96 22.65 -6.54 0.10
CA ILE A 96 22.66 -7.33 1.32
C ILE A 96 23.73 -6.74 2.25
N ASP A 97 23.38 -6.52 3.51
CA ASP A 97 24.36 -6.22 4.54
C ASP A 97 25.19 -7.48 4.81
N ARG A 98 26.51 -7.38 4.60
CA ARG A 98 27.43 -8.52 4.76
C ARG A 98 27.53 -9.02 6.20
N ALA A 99 27.28 -8.17 7.19
CA ALA A 99 27.38 -8.54 8.59
C ALA A 99 26.15 -9.31 9.07
N THR A 100 24.96 -8.92 8.61
CA THR A 100 23.67 -9.45 9.11
C THR A 100 22.99 -10.41 8.13
N GLY A 101 23.33 -10.33 6.84
CA GLY A 101 22.61 -11.02 5.76
C GLY A 101 21.25 -10.39 5.43
N ASP A 102 20.88 -9.27 6.06
CA ASP A 102 19.62 -8.59 5.79
C ASP A 102 19.65 -7.86 4.45
N TYR A 103 18.49 -7.86 3.76
CA TYR A 103 18.29 -7.01 2.59
C TYR A 103 18.23 -5.53 2.99
N LEU A 104 18.74 -4.67 2.11
CA LEU A 104 18.82 -3.23 2.29
C LEU A 104 18.05 -2.51 1.17
N LEU A 105 17.19 -1.59 1.56
CA LEU A 105 16.53 -0.65 0.67
C LEU A 105 17.04 0.77 0.99
N GLY A 106 17.76 1.38 0.04
CA GLY A 106 18.34 2.72 0.25
C GLY A 106 19.32 2.78 1.43
N GLY A 107 20.08 1.70 1.67
CA GLY A 107 21.05 1.61 2.76
C GLY A 107 20.44 1.35 4.15
N ARG A 108 19.12 1.18 4.25
CA ARG A 108 18.43 0.79 5.49
C ARG A 108 17.92 -0.63 5.39
N ARG A 109 17.83 -1.33 6.53
CA ARG A 109 17.21 -2.65 6.60
C ARG A 109 15.83 -2.62 5.95
N TRP A 110 15.64 -3.47 4.95
CA TRP A 110 14.35 -3.69 4.34
C TRP A 110 13.48 -4.52 5.30
N LEU A 111 12.26 -4.05 5.52
CA LEU A 111 11.26 -4.75 6.33
C LEU A 111 10.10 -5.17 5.43
N PRO A 112 9.64 -6.44 5.53
CA PRO A 112 8.43 -6.87 4.85
C PRO A 112 7.24 -5.97 5.20
N GLU A 113 6.35 -5.75 4.24
CA GLU A 113 5.11 -5.04 4.48
C GLU A 113 4.23 -5.84 5.44
N ALA A 114 3.74 -5.17 6.48
CA ALA A 114 2.79 -5.76 7.42
C ALA A 114 1.47 -6.13 6.72
N PRO A 115 0.73 -7.13 7.22
CA PRO A 115 -0.57 -7.48 6.66
C PRO A 115 -1.58 -6.32 6.77
N TRP A 116 -2.56 -6.32 5.87
CA TRP A 116 -3.68 -5.38 5.90
C TRP A 116 -4.81 -5.92 6.77
N THR A 117 -4.67 -5.78 8.09
CA THR A 117 -5.69 -6.20 9.07
C THR A 117 -6.97 -5.36 8.96
N PRO A 118 -8.12 -5.84 9.45
CA PRO A 118 -9.35 -5.05 9.47
C PRO A 118 -9.15 -3.72 10.20
N GLU A 119 -8.41 -3.73 11.32
CA GLU A 119 -8.10 -2.54 12.11
C GLU A 119 -7.27 -1.53 11.31
N ARG A 120 -6.27 -2.00 10.55
CA ARG A 120 -5.46 -1.14 9.68
C ARG A 120 -6.29 -0.53 8.54
N LEU A 121 -7.24 -1.28 7.97
CA LEU A 121 -8.15 -0.77 6.94
C LEU A 121 -9.08 0.30 7.51
N VAL A 122 -9.63 0.10 8.71
CA VAL A 122 -10.46 1.11 9.40
C VAL A 122 -9.64 2.37 9.70
N ALA A 123 -8.43 2.23 10.26
CA ALA A 123 -7.54 3.36 10.52
C ALA A 123 -7.20 4.15 9.24
N SER A 124 -7.07 3.46 8.11
CA SER A 124 -6.83 4.09 6.80
C SER A 124 -8.06 4.84 6.30
N ALA A 125 -9.26 4.29 6.48
CA ALA A 125 -10.52 4.97 6.16
C ALA A 125 -10.73 6.22 7.02
N GLN A 126 -10.46 6.14 8.33
CA GLN A 126 -10.49 7.30 9.23
C GLN A 126 -9.50 8.38 8.80
N SER A 127 -8.28 7.99 8.43
CA SER A 127 -7.27 8.91 7.91
C SER A 127 -7.69 9.56 6.59
N ALA A 128 -8.43 8.86 5.73
CA ALA A 128 -8.98 9.41 4.50
C ALA A 128 -10.11 10.40 4.77
N LEU A 129 -11.00 10.09 5.72
CA LEU A 129 -12.07 10.97 6.19
C LEU A 129 -11.52 12.27 6.80
N ALA A 130 -10.47 12.18 7.62
CA ALA A 130 -9.85 13.35 8.27
C ALA A 130 -9.12 14.30 7.30
N LYS A 131 -8.85 13.85 6.06
CA LYS A 131 -8.20 14.66 5.01
C LYS A 131 -9.20 15.32 4.06
N ARG A 132 -10.49 15.00 4.16
CA ARG A 132 -11.57 15.65 3.39
C ARG A 132 -11.88 17.02 3.99
#